data_AF-T1GCP3-F1
#
_entry.id   AF-T1GCP3-F1
#
_cell.length_a   1.000
_cell.length_b   1.000
_cell.length_c   1.000
_cell.angle_alpha   90.00
_cell.angle_beta   90.00
_cell.angle_gamma   90.00
#
_symmetry.space_group_name_H-M   'P 1'
#
loop_
_entity.id
_entity.type
_entity.pdbx_description
1 polymer ?
#
loop_
_entity_poly.entity_id
_entity_poly.type
_entity_poly.pdbx_seq_one_letter_code
_entity_poly.pdbx_strand_id
1 'polypeptide(L)'
;MDTLLNYYPVITTLCGKLSYRELKSLSCASKGWWEATNSLIVNKTLLKIDKPCCVKFQRKYKYVKIDKIDFEMVLPTLPDSIAIFNFKQIQIKDFQIFKRFKKLKGLWFYLCDFPAEIPNKEALIFGLESLHIMLSNTNEIALVDNFIKANNKIEDLQIQVSIYDDESSAEIMVNTVLANIHLPYLKEIYIRGWDNSDFNCGLIGIFKNISSIKSCKLKYLKLSDTIFENIHNTCKKLETLSIVKCENLTGHFLKDIKKVPTLKHLELFKSEINVEELQKIYIPQLTSFRVSLSEDSPVSGMNSIQTQSMIKHMINLTVLDLTIYKACIKRQFWTIQF
;
A
#
# COMPACT_ATOMS: atom_id res chain seq x y z
N MET A 1 42.54 13.67 -19.79
CA MET A 1 41.79 14.76 -19.14
C MET A 1 40.51 14.91 -19.95
N ASP A 2 39.50 14.11 -19.64
CA ASP A 2 38.18 14.18 -20.29
C ASP A 2 37.11 14.06 -19.22
N THR A 3 36.34 15.14 -19.05
CA THR A 3 35.23 15.27 -18.12
C THR A 3 33.94 14.87 -18.82
N LEU A 4 33.31 13.80 -18.35
CA LEU A 4 31.95 13.38 -18.70
C LEU A 4 30.94 14.40 -18.16
N LEU A 5 30.32 15.17 -19.07
CA LEU A 5 29.13 15.98 -18.81
C LEU A 5 27.91 15.07 -18.72
N ASN A 6 27.40 14.89 -17.50
CA ASN A 6 26.07 14.34 -17.26
C ASN A 6 25.00 15.36 -17.66
N TYR A 7 24.16 15.00 -18.62
CA TYR A 7 22.92 15.71 -18.95
C TYR A 7 21.92 15.59 -17.79
N TYR A 8 21.86 16.62 -16.95
CA TYR A 8 20.67 16.92 -16.15
C TYR A 8 19.82 17.96 -16.90
N PRO A 9 18.48 17.83 -16.97
CA PRO A 9 17.66 18.94 -17.42
C PRO A 9 17.73 20.05 -16.37
N VAL A 10 18.32 21.17 -16.77
CA VAL A 10 18.33 22.43 -16.02
C VAL A 10 16.88 22.84 -15.76
N ILE A 11 16.43 22.73 -14.50
CA ILE A 11 15.20 23.38 -14.04
C ILE A 11 15.51 24.87 -13.99
N THR A 12 15.09 25.60 -15.02
CA THR A 12 15.25 27.06 -15.06
C THR A 12 14.16 27.69 -14.21
N THR A 13 14.56 28.33 -13.11
CA THR A 13 13.69 29.20 -12.32
C THR A 13 13.42 30.47 -13.13
N LEU A 14 12.31 30.50 -13.88
CA LEU A 14 11.87 31.70 -14.60
C LEU A 14 10.98 32.54 -13.69
N CYS A 15 11.58 33.54 -13.04
CA CYS A 15 10.85 34.66 -12.44
C CYS A 15 10.48 35.66 -13.56
N GLY A 16 9.33 35.45 -14.21
CA GLY A 16 8.78 36.39 -15.20
C GLY A 16 7.39 35.96 -15.69
N LYS A 17 6.52 36.94 -15.96
CA LYS A 17 5.20 36.70 -16.59
C LYS A 17 5.40 36.12 -18.00
N LEU A 18 5.27 34.81 -18.16
CA LEU A 18 5.26 34.17 -19.47
C LEU A 18 3.88 34.36 -20.14
N SER A 19 3.89 34.64 -21.42
CA SER A 19 2.71 34.72 -22.28
C SER A 19 2.20 33.33 -22.69
N TYR A 20 0.93 33.24 -23.09
CA TYR A 20 0.28 31.98 -23.49
C TYR A 20 1.00 31.27 -24.66
N ARG A 21 1.67 32.00 -25.55
CA ARG A 21 2.45 31.42 -26.65
C ARG A 21 3.69 30.67 -26.16
N GLU A 22 4.32 31.15 -25.09
CA GLU A 22 5.54 30.57 -24.52
C GLU A 22 5.23 29.30 -23.69
N LEU A 23 4.06 29.24 -23.06
CA LEU A 23 3.59 28.01 -22.41
C LEU A 23 3.19 26.92 -23.43
N LYS A 24 2.70 27.32 -24.61
CA LYS A 24 2.28 26.40 -25.66
C LYS A 24 3.47 25.76 -26.41
N SER A 25 4.58 26.49 -26.58
CA SER A 25 5.82 25.92 -27.14
C SER A 25 6.48 24.90 -26.20
N LEU A 26 6.39 25.08 -24.88
CA LEU A 26 6.82 24.09 -23.88
C LEU A 26 5.95 22.82 -23.88
N SER A 27 4.68 22.92 -24.29
CA SER A 27 3.72 21.80 -24.27
C SER A 27 3.93 20.73 -25.34
N CYS A 28 4.74 21.02 -26.37
CA CYS A 28 5.02 20.07 -27.45
C CYS A 28 6.27 19.21 -27.18
N ALA A 29 7.02 19.50 -26.11
CA ALA A 29 8.23 18.77 -25.76
C ALA A 29 8.03 18.06 -24.41
N SER A 30 8.03 16.73 -24.45
CA SER A 30 8.17 15.77 -23.35
C SER A 30 6.91 15.24 -22.64
N LYS A 31 6.91 13.91 -22.46
CA LYS A 31 6.13 13.16 -21.48
C LYS A 31 6.67 13.51 -20.08
N GLY A 32 6.34 14.69 -19.55
CA GLY A 32 6.92 15.22 -18.31
C GLY A 32 5.92 15.41 -17.18
N TRP A 33 6.40 15.22 -15.95
CA TRP A 33 5.75 15.69 -14.71
C TRP A 33 5.84 17.21 -14.65
N TRP A 34 4.81 17.87 -14.13
CA TRP A 34 4.82 19.31 -13.88
C TRP A 34 4.87 19.54 -12.37
N GLU A 35 5.83 20.34 -11.91
CA GLU A 35 5.97 20.75 -10.52
C GLU A 35 5.86 22.28 -10.48
N ALA A 36 4.76 22.78 -9.93
CA ALA A 36 4.53 24.21 -9.79
C ALA A 36 4.94 24.63 -8.39
N THR A 37 6.13 25.21 -8.24
CA THR A 37 6.70 25.47 -6.91
C THR A 37 6.18 26.76 -6.26
N ASN A 38 5.85 27.81 -7.01
CA ASN A 38 5.48 29.12 -6.44
C ASN A 38 4.31 29.85 -7.14
N SER A 39 3.80 29.32 -8.24
CA SER A 39 2.62 29.88 -8.93
C SER A 39 1.98 28.83 -9.83
N LEU A 40 0.65 28.78 -9.81
CA LEU A 40 -0.13 27.88 -10.64
C LEU A 40 -1.02 28.71 -11.57
N ILE A 41 -0.80 28.61 -12.89
CA ILE A 41 -1.71 29.20 -13.86
C ILE A 41 -2.72 28.14 -14.26
N VAL A 42 -3.99 28.33 -13.89
CA VAL A 42 -5.09 27.48 -14.38
C VAL A 42 -6.23 28.34 -14.89
N ASN A 43 -6.76 28.00 -16.07
CA ASN A 43 -7.85 28.74 -16.71
C ASN A 43 -7.60 30.26 -16.83
N LYS A 44 -6.37 30.65 -17.15
CA LYS A 44 -5.92 32.06 -17.29
C LYS A 44 -5.84 32.85 -15.97
N THR A 45 -6.06 32.21 -14.82
CA THR A 45 -5.89 32.82 -13.50
C THR A 45 -4.55 32.39 -12.90
N LEU A 46 -3.73 33.38 -12.50
CA LEU A 46 -2.48 33.15 -11.77
C LEU A 46 -2.79 33.05 -10.28
N LEU A 47 -2.68 31.85 -9.71
CA LEU A 47 -2.70 31.66 -8.27
C LEU A 47 -1.29 31.85 -7.73
N LYS A 48 -1.09 32.88 -6.89
CA LYS A 48 0.11 32.99 -6.05
C LYS A 48 -0.04 32.03 -4.89
N ILE A 49 1.00 31.24 -4.63
CA ILE A 49 1.02 30.31 -3.51
C ILE A 49 2.18 30.72 -2.61
N ASP A 50 1.85 31.14 -1.39
CA ASP A 50 2.81 31.73 -0.44
C ASP A 50 3.78 30.71 0.17
N LYS A 51 3.54 29.41 -0.04
CA LYS A 51 4.39 28.31 0.41
C LYS A 51 4.73 27.35 -0.73
N PRO A 52 5.95 26.77 -0.75
CA PRO A 52 6.33 25.78 -1.75
C PRO A 52 5.39 24.59 -1.64
N CYS A 53 4.74 24.28 -2.75
CA CYS A 53 3.72 23.26 -2.78
C CYS A 53 3.79 22.48 -4.10
N CYS A 54 3.16 21.31 -4.16
CA CYS A 54 3.30 20.42 -5.31
C CYS A 54 1.94 19.87 -5.73
N VAL A 55 1.36 20.43 -6.79
CA VAL A 55 0.32 19.74 -7.56
C VAL A 55 0.99 19.03 -8.72
N LYS A 56 0.93 17.70 -8.74
CA LYS A 56 1.47 16.88 -9.83
C LYS A 56 0.32 16.30 -10.64
N PHE A 57 0.22 16.72 -11.91
CA PHE A 57 -0.74 16.21 -12.87
C PHE A 57 -0.10 15.16 -13.77
N GLN A 58 -0.71 13.97 -13.83
CA GLN A 58 -0.33 12.96 -14.81
C GLN A 58 -1.46 12.80 -15.84
N ARG A 59 -1.36 13.54 -16.96
CA ARG A 59 -2.38 13.60 -18.04
C ARG A 59 -2.83 12.22 -18.53
N LYS A 60 -1.93 11.23 -18.54
CA LYS A 60 -2.21 9.88 -19.05
C LYS A 60 -3.16 9.06 -18.15
N TYR A 61 -3.24 9.38 -16.85
CA TYR A 61 -3.91 8.50 -15.87
C TYR A 61 -5.14 9.11 -15.20
N LYS A 62 -5.58 10.32 -15.59
CA LYS A 62 -6.65 11.03 -14.86
C LYS A 62 -6.39 11.04 -13.34
N TYR A 63 -5.11 11.15 -12.98
CA TYR A 63 -4.58 11.04 -11.65
C TYR A 63 -4.06 12.41 -11.22
N VAL A 64 -4.42 12.81 -10.00
CA VAL A 64 -3.96 14.07 -9.41
C VAL A 64 -3.38 13.77 -8.04
N LYS A 65 -2.13 14.19 -7.84
CA LYS A 65 -1.51 14.22 -6.53
C LYS A 65 -1.49 15.65 -6.01
N ILE A 66 -1.97 15.82 -4.78
CA ILE A 66 -2.01 17.10 -4.07
C ILE A 66 -1.28 16.90 -2.75
N ASP A 67 -0.30 17.75 -2.47
CA ASP A 67 0.60 17.63 -1.31
C ASP A 67 0.75 19.00 -0.64
N LYS A 68 0.36 19.11 0.65
CA LYS A 68 0.49 20.33 1.48
C LYS A 68 -0.18 21.60 0.94
N ILE A 69 -1.31 21.47 0.23
CA ILE A 69 -2.09 22.61 -0.30
C ILE A 69 -3.53 22.51 0.20
N ASP A 70 -4.14 23.65 0.51
CA ASP A 70 -5.58 23.71 0.72
C ASP A 70 -6.31 23.27 -0.56
N PHE A 71 -6.97 22.11 -0.47
CA PHE A 71 -7.65 21.51 -1.60
C PHE A 71 -8.72 22.44 -2.19
N GLU A 72 -9.37 23.26 -1.36
CA GLU A 72 -10.42 24.19 -1.79
C GLU A 72 -9.89 25.27 -2.73
N MET A 73 -8.62 25.68 -2.58
CA MET A 73 -7.99 26.66 -3.46
C MET A 73 -7.78 26.13 -4.88
N VAL A 74 -7.47 24.84 -5.01
CA VAL A 74 -7.21 24.22 -6.32
C VAL A 74 -8.48 23.61 -6.91
N LEU A 75 -9.50 23.35 -6.08
CA LEU A 75 -10.75 22.70 -6.48
C LEU A 75 -11.38 23.34 -7.73
N PRO A 76 -11.61 24.67 -7.86
CA PRO A 76 -12.24 25.24 -9.06
C PRO A 76 -11.49 24.98 -10.37
N THR A 77 -10.22 24.60 -10.29
CA THR A 77 -9.32 24.44 -11.43
C THR A 77 -9.20 23.00 -11.93
N LEU A 78 -9.65 22.03 -11.13
CA LEU A 78 -9.48 20.61 -11.41
C LEU A 78 -10.53 20.11 -12.43
N PRO A 79 -10.12 19.36 -13.47
CA PRO A 79 -11.06 18.86 -14.46
C PRO A 79 -11.98 17.76 -13.90
N ASP A 80 -13.25 17.75 -14.32
CA ASP A 80 -14.25 16.74 -13.91
C ASP A 80 -13.89 15.31 -14.36
N SER A 81 -12.93 15.17 -15.27
CA SER A 81 -12.47 13.88 -15.79
C SER A 81 -11.53 13.12 -14.86
N ILE A 82 -11.18 13.67 -13.68
CA ILE A 82 -10.30 13.00 -12.72
C ILE A 82 -10.91 11.67 -12.27
N ALA A 83 -10.07 10.64 -12.25
CA ALA A 83 -10.43 9.29 -11.85
C ALA A 83 -9.83 8.92 -10.49
N ILE A 84 -8.65 9.47 -10.14
CA ILE A 84 -7.98 9.16 -8.87
C ILE A 84 -7.43 10.44 -8.25
N PHE A 85 -7.71 10.63 -6.96
CA PHE A 85 -6.99 11.59 -6.13
C PHE A 85 -6.02 10.90 -5.19
N ASN A 86 -4.83 11.49 -5.05
CA ASN A 86 -3.85 11.16 -4.02
C ASN A 86 -3.56 12.42 -3.21
N PHE A 87 -4.10 12.44 -1.99
CA PHE A 87 -3.92 13.48 -1.01
C PHE A 87 -2.80 13.13 -0.06
N LYS A 88 -1.91 14.10 0.20
CA LYS A 88 -0.89 13.97 1.21
C LYS A 88 -0.81 15.23 2.06
N GLN A 89 -0.94 15.11 3.38
CA GLN A 89 -0.81 16.25 4.30
C GLN A 89 -1.77 17.39 3.96
N ILE A 90 -3.04 17.02 3.78
CA ILE A 90 -4.12 17.93 3.39
C ILE A 90 -5.26 17.81 4.37
N GLN A 91 -5.86 18.95 4.71
CA GLN A 91 -7.11 19.00 5.44
C GLN A 91 -8.28 18.88 4.47
N ILE A 92 -9.13 17.88 4.64
CA ILE A 92 -10.39 17.71 3.92
C ILE A 92 -11.51 18.20 4.83
N LYS A 93 -12.16 19.31 4.46
CA LYS A 93 -13.25 19.90 5.26
C LYS A 93 -14.62 19.32 4.91
N ASP A 94 -14.82 18.96 3.66
CA ASP A 94 -16.10 18.46 3.14
C ASP A 94 -15.85 17.39 2.07
N PHE A 95 -16.53 16.25 2.17
CA PHE A 95 -16.45 15.17 1.18
C PHE A 95 -17.44 15.34 0.01
N GLN A 96 -18.45 16.20 0.13
CA GLN A 96 -19.41 16.49 -0.94
C GLN A 96 -18.75 17.08 -2.17
N ILE A 97 -17.64 17.80 -1.99
CA ILE A 97 -16.84 18.40 -3.07
C ILE A 97 -16.45 17.37 -4.13
N PHE A 98 -16.37 16.09 -3.76
CA PHE A 98 -15.99 15.06 -4.69
C PHE A 98 -17.12 14.58 -5.60
N LYS A 99 -18.40 14.84 -5.26
CA LYS A 99 -19.56 14.42 -6.06
C LYS A 99 -19.58 15.02 -7.47
N ARG A 100 -18.88 16.14 -7.67
CA ARG A 100 -18.73 16.74 -9.00
C ARG A 100 -17.87 15.90 -9.96
N PHE A 101 -16.97 15.05 -9.45
CA PHE A 101 -16.08 14.22 -10.27
C PHE A 101 -16.75 12.91 -10.66
N LYS A 102 -17.61 12.95 -11.68
CA LYS A 102 -18.41 11.79 -12.14
C LYS A 102 -17.59 10.57 -12.59
N LYS A 103 -16.28 10.73 -12.82
CA LYS A 103 -15.36 9.65 -13.25
C LYS A 103 -14.46 9.16 -12.13
N LEU A 104 -14.63 9.68 -10.91
CA LEU A 104 -13.81 9.31 -9.77
C LEU A 104 -14.06 7.84 -9.38
N LYS A 105 -12.96 7.10 -9.26
CA LYS A 105 -12.90 5.69 -8.91
C LYS A 105 -11.91 5.41 -7.78
N GLY A 106 -10.98 6.31 -7.51
CA GLY A 106 -9.94 6.12 -6.49
C GLY A 106 -9.76 7.33 -5.59
N LEU A 107 -9.65 7.08 -4.29
CA LEU A 107 -9.29 8.08 -3.28
C LEU A 107 -8.18 7.56 -2.38
N TRP A 108 -7.04 8.24 -2.38
CA TRP A 108 -5.89 7.88 -1.57
C TRP A 108 -5.56 9.02 -0.61
N PHE A 109 -5.58 8.76 0.69
CA PHE A 109 -5.35 9.72 1.75
C PHE A 109 -4.13 9.30 2.57
N TYR A 110 -3.11 10.16 2.61
CA TYR A 110 -1.87 9.92 3.34
C TYR A 110 -1.62 11.08 4.31
N LEU A 111 -1.66 10.83 5.63
CA LEU A 111 -1.46 11.86 6.66
C LEU A 111 -2.41 13.05 6.45
N CYS A 112 -3.70 12.81 6.21
CA CYS A 112 -4.68 13.87 5.95
C CYS A 112 -5.50 14.14 7.21
N ASP A 113 -5.87 15.40 7.41
CA ASP A 113 -6.77 15.77 8.50
C ASP A 113 -8.21 15.74 7.99
N PHE A 114 -9.10 15.12 8.74
CA PHE A 114 -10.51 14.93 8.39
C PHE A 114 -11.42 15.78 9.29
N PRO A 115 -12.66 16.09 8.87
CA PRO A 115 -13.55 16.85 9.71
C PRO A 115 -13.94 16.03 10.95
N ALA A 116 -14.16 16.70 12.07
CA ALA A 116 -14.54 16.04 13.33
C ALA A 116 -15.87 15.28 13.19
N GLU A 117 -16.81 15.84 12.42
CA GLU A 117 -18.04 15.15 12.03
C GLU A 117 -17.75 14.26 10.82
N ILE A 118 -17.73 12.95 11.07
CA ILE A 118 -17.55 11.96 10.02
C ILE A 118 -18.79 11.96 9.13
N PRO A 119 -18.64 12.18 7.81
CA PRO A 119 -19.78 12.19 6.90
C PRO A 119 -20.54 10.87 6.97
N ASN A 120 -21.87 10.96 7.01
CA ASN A 120 -22.72 9.80 6.85
C ASN A 120 -22.54 9.18 5.44
N LYS A 121 -22.99 7.94 5.26
CA LYS A 121 -22.86 7.23 3.97
C LYS A 121 -23.46 7.98 2.77
N GLU A 122 -24.47 8.84 2.98
CA GLU A 122 -25.15 9.58 1.92
C GLU A 122 -24.35 10.80 1.45
N ALA A 123 -23.47 11.30 2.32
CA ALA A 123 -22.54 12.37 2.01
C ALA A 123 -21.33 11.90 1.20
N LEU A 124 -21.06 10.59 1.21
CA LEU A 124 -19.95 10.00 0.49
C LEU A 124 -20.28 9.74 -0.98
N ILE A 125 -19.22 9.55 -1.76
CA ILE A 125 -19.29 9.24 -3.19
C ILE A 125 -19.58 7.76 -3.36
N PHE A 126 -20.35 7.42 -4.37
CA PHE A 126 -20.63 6.04 -4.77
C PHE A 126 -19.78 5.62 -5.96
N GLY A 127 -19.47 4.32 -6.03
CA GLY A 127 -18.76 3.72 -7.16
C GLY A 127 -17.25 3.80 -7.08
N LEU A 128 -16.68 4.02 -5.88
CA LEU A 128 -15.25 3.88 -5.66
C LEU A 128 -14.82 2.41 -5.85
N GLU A 129 -13.73 2.23 -6.57
CA GLU A 129 -13.08 0.95 -6.86
C GLU A 129 -11.77 0.81 -6.06
N SER A 130 -11.13 1.91 -5.66
CA SER A 130 -9.86 1.92 -4.90
C SER A 130 -9.93 2.92 -3.75
N LEU A 131 -9.52 2.48 -2.56
CA LEU A 131 -9.48 3.30 -1.35
C LEU A 131 -8.18 3.05 -0.61
N HIS A 132 -7.33 4.06 -0.50
CA HIS A 132 -6.11 3.98 0.32
C HIS A 132 -6.22 4.99 1.44
N ILE A 133 -6.08 4.56 2.69
CA ILE A 133 -6.17 5.45 3.84
C ILE A 133 -5.04 5.12 4.81
N MET A 134 -4.29 6.14 5.19
CA MET A 134 -3.39 6.09 6.33
C MET A 134 -4.13 6.62 7.56
N LEU A 135 -4.40 5.73 8.52
CA LEU A 135 -5.09 6.00 9.77
C LEU A 135 -4.12 6.57 10.81
N SER A 136 -4.28 7.84 11.15
CA SER A 136 -3.55 8.55 12.21
C SER A 136 -4.29 8.63 13.54
N ASN A 137 -5.62 8.50 13.53
CA ASN A 137 -6.45 8.55 14.74
C ASN A 137 -7.69 7.64 14.62
N THR A 138 -8.43 7.52 15.73
CA THR A 138 -9.61 6.67 15.85
C THR A 138 -10.83 7.16 15.08
N ASN A 139 -10.99 8.46 14.87
CA ASN A 139 -12.10 9.01 14.07
C ASN A 139 -12.00 8.57 12.60
N GLU A 140 -10.79 8.42 12.09
CA GLU A 140 -10.56 7.97 10.72
C GLU A 140 -11.03 6.54 10.46
N ILE A 141 -11.14 5.71 11.50
CA ILE A 141 -11.63 4.33 11.41
C ILE A 141 -13.12 4.31 11.02
N ALA A 142 -13.93 5.15 11.65
CA ALA A 142 -15.35 5.27 11.31
C ALA A 142 -15.56 5.90 9.92
N LEU A 143 -14.62 6.74 9.46
CA LEU A 143 -14.60 7.21 8.07
C LEU A 143 -14.38 6.04 7.09
N VAL A 144 -13.44 5.13 7.36
CA VAL A 144 -13.23 3.94 6.52
C VAL A 144 -14.49 3.08 6.47
N ASP A 145 -15.11 2.82 7.62
CA ASP A 145 -16.35 2.04 7.71
C ASP A 145 -17.48 2.69 6.88
N ASN A 146 -17.65 4.02 6.97
CA ASN A 146 -18.64 4.73 6.16
C ASN A 146 -18.33 4.65 4.66
N PHE A 147 -17.06 4.74 4.25
CA PHE A 147 -16.66 4.55 2.85
C PHE A 147 -16.98 3.15 2.35
N ILE A 148 -16.67 2.13 3.15
CA ILE A 148 -16.94 0.72 2.84
C ILE A 148 -18.44 0.48 2.71
N LYS A 149 -19.23 0.96 3.67
CA LYS A 149 -20.71 0.85 3.64
C LYS A 149 -21.34 1.59 2.48
N ALA A 150 -20.77 2.72 2.06
CA ALA A 150 -21.22 3.46 0.89
C ALA A 150 -20.78 2.81 -0.43
N ASN A 151 -19.66 2.07 -0.45
CA ASN A 151 -19.03 1.58 -1.68
C ASN A 151 -18.80 0.06 -1.65
N ASN A 152 -19.83 -0.68 -2.06
CA ASN A 152 -19.71 -2.13 -2.19
C ASN A 152 -18.83 -2.60 -3.36
N LYS A 153 -18.32 -1.71 -4.22
CA LYS A 153 -17.50 -2.03 -5.39
C LYS A 153 -15.99 -1.89 -5.18
N ILE A 154 -15.53 -1.62 -3.96
CA ILE A 154 -14.09 -1.49 -3.69
C ILE A 154 -13.39 -2.82 -4.01
N GLU A 155 -12.43 -2.75 -4.92
CA GLU A 155 -11.60 -3.88 -5.36
C GLU A 155 -10.17 -3.80 -4.78
N ASP A 156 -9.70 -2.61 -4.43
CA ASP A 156 -8.37 -2.35 -3.87
C ASP A 156 -8.50 -1.52 -2.60
N LEU A 157 -8.09 -2.09 -1.46
CA LEU A 157 -8.13 -1.45 -0.15
C LEU A 157 -6.74 -1.46 0.48
N GLN A 158 -6.22 -0.28 0.76
CA GLN A 158 -4.98 -0.13 1.50
C GLN A 158 -5.25 0.61 2.80
N ILE A 159 -4.97 -0.03 3.93
CA ILE A 159 -5.09 0.55 5.25
C ILE A 159 -3.71 0.55 5.88
N GLN A 160 -3.18 1.75 6.13
CA GLN A 160 -1.96 1.91 6.90
C GLN A 160 -2.33 2.50 8.25
N VAL A 161 -2.19 1.74 9.32
CA VAL A 161 -2.38 2.22 10.69
C VAL A 161 -1.07 2.83 11.17
N SER A 162 -1.12 4.06 11.64
CA SER A 162 0.01 4.80 12.21
C SER A 162 -0.52 5.66 13.35
N ILE A 163 -1.12 5.01 14.35
CA ILE A 163 -1.75 5.69 15.49
C ILE A 163 -0.69 5.88 16.58
N TYR A 164 -0.51 7.12 17.02
CA TYR A 164 0.58 7.56 17.93
C TYR A 164 0.17 7.54 19.42
N ASP A 165 -1.13 7.59 19.74
CA ASP A 165 -1.57 8.14 21.03
C ASP A 165 -2.31 7.20 22.00
N ASP A 166 -2.61 5.94 21.63
CA ASP A 166 -3.07 4.87 22.55
C ASP A 166 -3.20 3.57 21.75
N GLU A 167 -2.20 2.68 21.86
CA GLU A 167 -2.12 1.43 21.10
C GLU A 167 -3.36 0.55 21.29
N SER A 168 -3.95 0.54 22.49
CA SER A 168 -5.04 -0.37 22.85
C SER A 168 -6.36 0.02 22.19
N SER A 169 -6.71 1.30 22.21
CA SER A 169 -7.95 1.81 21.60
C SER A 169 -7.91 1.74 20.07
N ALA A 170 -6.75 2.05 19.49
CA ALA A 170 -6.47 1.94 18.06
C ALA A 170 -6.69 0.52 17.54
N GLU A 171 -6.09 -0.46 18.22
CA GLU A 171 -6.15 -1.86 17.87
C GLU A 171 -7.58 -2.41 17.93
N ILE A 172 -8.31 -2.15 19.02
CA ILE A 172 -9.69 -2.61 19.19
C ILE A 172 -10.60 -2.05 18.09
N MET A 173 -10.48 -0.77 17.77
CA MET A 173 -11.34 -0.15 16.76
C MET A 173 -11.03 -0.63 15.35
N VAL A 174 -9.74 -0.78 15.01
CA VAL A 174 -9.36 -1.35 13.71
C VAL A 174 -9.82 -2.80 13.63
N ASN A 175 -9.63 -3.61 14.67
CA ASN A 175 -10.13 -4.99 14.71
C ASN A 175 -11.65 -5.06 14.53
N THR A 176 -12.38 -4.15 15.18
CA THR A 176 -13.85 -4.06 15.07
C THR A 176 -14.27 -3.69 13.65
N VAL A 177 -13.63 -2.71 13.02
CA VAL A 177 -13.97 -2.34 11.64
C VAL A 177 -13.60 -3.46 10.70
N LEU A 178 -12.36 -3.93 10.72
CA LEU A 178 -11.85 -5.00 9.86
C LEU A 178 -12.70 -6.27 9.96
N ALA A 179 -13.14 -6.65 11.17
CA ALA A 179 -13.96 -7.83 11.36
C ALA A 179 -15.35 -7.74 10.75
N ASN A 180 -15.87 -6.52 10.59
CA ASN A 180 -17.20 -6.25 10.05
C ASN A 180 -17.18 -5.79 8.58
N ILE A 181 -16.01 -5.77 7.92
CA ILE A 181 -15.91 -5.41 6.51
C ILE A 181 -16.61 -6.47 5.65
N HIS A 182 -17.64 -6.04 4.92
CA HIS A 182 -18.24 -6.81 3.84
C HIS A 182 -17.93 -6.17 2.48
N LEU A 183 -16.78 -6.53 1.92
CA LEU A 183 -16.35 -6.09 0.59
C LEU A 183 -16.27 -7.28 -0.37
N PRO A 184 -17.39 -7.71 -0.98
CA PRO A 184 -17.43 -8.92 -1.79
C PRO A 184 -16.55 -8.85 -3.06
N TYR A 185 -16.12 -7.65 -3.47
CA TYR A 185 -15.27 -7.44 -4.64
C TYR A 185 -13.81 -7.17 -4.31
N LEU A 186 -13.41 -7.17 -3.03
CA LEU A 186 -12.04 -6.86 -2.63
C LEU A 186 -11.05 -7.90 -3.17
N LYS A 187 -10.16 -7.46 -4.06
CA LYS A 187 -9.11 -8.28 -4.68
C LYS A 187 -7.76 -8.07 -4.00
N GLU A 188 -7.47 -6.86 -3.55
CA GLU A 188 -6.17 -6.54 -2.95
C GLU A 188 -6.37 -5.88 -1.59
N ILE A 189 -5.65 -6.40 -0.60
CA ILE A 189 -5.58 -5.79 0.72
C ILE A 189 -4.14 -5.57 1.13
N TYR A 190 -3.84 -4.36 1.58
CA TYR A 190 -2.59 -4.01 2.23
C TYR A 190 -2.87 -3.48 3.62
N ILE A 191 -2.36 -4.17 4.63
CA ILE A 191 -2.43 -3.74 6.03
C ILE A 191 -1.01 -3.52 6.52
N ARG A 192 -0.75 -2.31 6.98
CA ARG A 192 0.49 -1.93 7.63
C ARG A 192 0.20 -1.44 9.03
N GLY A 193 0.75 -2.09 10.04
CA GLY A 193 0.68 -1.64 11.41
C GLY A 193 1.86 -0.75 11.76
N TRP A 194 1.88 -0.34 13.02
CA TRP A 194 2.99 0.34 13.63
C TRP A 194 3.25 -0.29 15.00
N ASP A 195 4.52 -0.56 15.28
CA ASP A 195 5.01 -1.12 16.54
C ASP A 195 4.40 -2.46 16.96
N ASN A 196 4.17 -3.36 15.99
CA ASN A 196 3.73 -4.73 16.28
C ASN A 196 2.38 -4.79 17.01
N SER A 197 1.42 -3.98 16.58
CA SER A 197 0.05 -4.04 17.10
C SER A 197 -0.63 -5.38 16.71
N ASP A 198 -1.51 -5.88 17.59
CA ASP A 198 -2.18 -7.18 17.46
C ASP A 198 -3.50 -7.05 16.68
N PHE A 199 -3.43 -7.34 15.38
CA PHE A 199 -4.59 -7.30 14.50
C PHE A 199 -5.23 -8.68 14.24
N ASN A 200 -4.98 -9.67 15.11
CA ASN A 200 -5.39 -11.05 14.85
C ASN A 200 -6.91 -11.16 14.67
N CYS A 201 -7.70 -10.56 15.56
CA CYS A 201 -9.16 -10.60 15.50
C CYS A 201 -9.73 -9.97 14.22
N GLY A 202 -9.21 -8.79 13.83
CA GLY A 202 -9.64 -8.09 12.62
C GLY A 202 -9.29 -8.87 11.35
N LEU A 203 -8.06 -9.39 11.26
CA LEU A 203 -7.61 -10.20 10.12
C LEU A 203 -8.38 -11.51 9.98
N ILE A 204 -8.70 -12.18 11.10
CA ILE A 204 -9.56 -13.36 11.08
C ILE A 204 -10.93 -13.02 10.49
N GLY A 205 -11.52 -11.88 10.88
CA GLY A 205 -12.80 -11.44 10.32
C GLY A 205 -12.73 -11.12 8.82
N ILE A 206 -11.67 -10.45 8.37
CA ILE A 206 -11.39 -10.23 6.94
C ILE A 206 -11.34 -11.57 6.19
N PHE A 207 -10.50 -12.50 6.65
CA PHE A 207 -10.34 -13.78 5.96
C PHE A 207 -11.60 -14.63 6.03
N LYS A 208 -12.47 -14.47 7.03
CA LYS A 208 -13.78 -15.14 7.07
C LYS A 208 -14.78 -14.55 6.08
N ASN A 209 -14.75 -13.24 5.87
CA ASN A 209 -15.80 -12.52 5.15
C ASN A 209 -15.47 -12.21 3.68
N ILE A 210 -14.20 -12.35 3.26
CA ILE A 210 -13.75 -11.88 1.95
C ILE A 210 -13.14 -13.01 1.12
N SER A 211 -13.97 -13.65 0.30
CA SER A 211 -13.59 -14.78 -0.56
C SER A 211 -12.96 -14.37 -1.90
N SER A 212 -12.96 -13.08 -2.22
CA SER A 212 -12.47 -12.52 -3.49
C SER A 212 -11.00 -12.09 -3.48
N ILE A 213 -10.35 -12.07 -2.31
CA ILE A 213 -8.96 -11.60 -2.17
C ILE A 213 -8.03 -12.45 -3.03
N LYS A 214 -7.21 -11.74 -3.82
CA LYS A 214 -6.12 -12.27 -4.64
C LYS A 214 -4.75 -11.91 -4.10
N SER A 215 -4.60 -10.74 -3.48
CA SER A 215 -3.34 -10.28 -2.92
C SER A 215 -3.54 -9.77 -1.50
N CYS A 216 -2.81 -10.34 -0.55
CA CYS A 216 -2.77 -9.91 0.84
C CYS A 216 -1.35 -9.54 1.21
N LYS A 217 -1.15 -8.31 1.68
CA LYS A 217 0.14 -7.78 2.11
C LYS A 217 0.01 -7.28 3.55
N LEU A 218 0.78 -7.88 4.44
CA LEU A 218 0.78 -7.63 5.88
C LEU A 218 2.16 -7.16 6.30
N LYS A 219 2.23 -6.04 7.03
CA LYS A 219 3.52 -5.44 7.39
C LYS A 219 3.53 -4.80 8.78
N TYR A 220 4.57 -5.04 9.58
CA TYR A 220 4.72 -4.47 10.92
C TYR A 220 3.52 -4.80 11.83
N LEU A 221 3.14 -6.08 11.91
CA LEU A 221 2.00 -6.57 12.69
C LEU A 221 2.47 -7.68 13.64
N LYS A 222 1.85 -7.79 14.80
CA LYS A 222 2.00 -8.96 15.68
C LYS A 222 0.90 -9.97 15.33
N LEU A 223 1.32 -11.08 14.76
CA LEU A 223 0.42 -12.05 14.14
C LEU A 223 0.59 -13.41 14.80
N SER A 224 -0.50 -14.06 15.16
CA SER A 224 -0.50 -15.46 15.59
C SER A 224 -0.74 -16.38 14.41
N ASP A 225 -0.25 -17.62 14.48
CA ASP A 225 -0.50 -18.61 13.42
C ASP A 225 -1.99 -18.87 13.18
N THR A 226 -2.81 -18.66 14.21
CA THR A 226 -4.26 -18.88 14.20
C THR A 226 -5.00 -18.01 13.17
N ILE A 227 -4.44 -16.88 12.73
CA ILE A 227 -5.08 -16.05 11.70
C ILE A 227 -5.15 -16.75 10.34
N PHE A 228 -4.24 -17.69 10.10
CA PHE A 228 -4.15 -18.44 8.87
C PHE A 228 -4.89 -19.78 8.94
N GLU A 229 -5.42 -20.15 10.12
CA GLU A 229 -6.28 -21.31 10.24
C GLU A 229 -7.45 -21.19 9.27
N ASN A 230 -7.69 -22.25 8.50
CA ASN A 230 -8.78 -22.30 7.52
C ASN A 230 -8.72 -21.23 6.42
N ILE A 231 -7.60 -20.51 6.22
CA ILE A 231 -7.45 -19.55 5.11
C ILE A 231 -7.70 -20.20 3.75
N HIS A 232 -7.39 -21.49 3.61
CA HIS A 232 -7.66 -22.29 2.42
C HIS A 232 -9.17 -22.52 2.15
N ASN A 233 -10.02 -22.47 3.18
CA ASN A 233 -11.46 -22.63 3.03
C ASN A 233 -12.13 -21.34 2.55
N THR A 234 -11.56 -20.18 2.90
CA THR A 234 -12.18 -18.88 2.65
C THR A 234 -11.53 -18.11 1.50
N CYS A 235 -10.19 -18.06 1.46
CA CYS A 235 -9.42 -17.27 0.51
C CYS A 235 -9.03 -18.10 -0.74
N LYS A 236 -10.03 -18.72 -1.39
CA LYS A 236 -9.84 -19.64 -2.53
C LYS A 236 -9.26 -19.00 -3.79
N LYS A 237 -9.16 -17.67 -3.83
CA LYS A 237 -8.59 -16.90 -4.95
C LYS A 237 -7.26 -16.24 -4.59
N LEU A 238 -6.72 -16.49 -3.40
CA LEU A 238 -5.48 -15.86 -2.94
C LEU A 238 -4.30 -16.37 -3.78
N GLU A 239 -3.67 -15.45 -4.52
CA GLU A 239 -2.53 -15.71 -5.40
C GLU A 239 -1.22 -15.19 -4.79
N THR A 240 -1.28 -14.11 -4.01
CA THR A 240 -0.12 -13.46 -3.39
C THR A 240 -0.33 -13.26 -1.89
N LEU A 241 0.63 -13.72 -1.09
CA LEU A 241 0.72 -13.43 0.34
C LEU A 241 2.11 -12.87 0.64
N SER A 242 2.16 -11.66 1.19
CA SER A 242 3.40 -11.02 1.64
C SER A 242 3.27 -10.67 3.12
N ILE A 243 4.19 -11.18 3.92
CA ILE A 243 4.27 -10.98 5.37
C ILE A 243 5.66 -10.41 5.63
N VAL A 244 5.71 -9.15 6.07
CA VAL A 244 6.96 -8.39 6.15
C VAL A 244 7.10 -7.76 7.52
N LYS A 245 8.14 -8.15 8.26
CA LYS A 245 8.41 -7.69 9.63
C LYS A 245 7.17 -7.89 10.51
N CYS A 246 6.65 -9.10 10.53
CA CYS A 246 5.59 -9.49 11.45
C CYS A 246 6.18 -10.37 12.54
N GLU A 247 5.77 -10.13 13.77
CA GLU A 247 6.24 -10.84 14.97
C GLU A 247 5.24 -11.92 15.38
N ASN A 248 5.68 -12.88 16.22
CA ASN A 248 4.90 -13.99 16.76
C ASN A 248 4.42 -15.04 15.74
N LEU A 249 4.79 -14.92 14.46
CA LEU A 249 4.56 -15.97 13.48
C LEU A 249 5.66 -17.01 13.56
N THR A 250 5.26 -18.23 13.93
CA THR A 250 6.14 -19.40 13.87
C THR A 250 6.07 -20.01 12.47
N GLY A 251 6.77 -21.10 12.19
CA GLY A 251 6.57 -21.83 10.93
C GLY A 251 5.26 -22.63 10.87
N HIS A 252 4.47 -22.67 11.95
CA HIS A 252 3.26 -23.49 12.00
C HIS A 252 2.18 -23.03 11.01
N PHE A 253 1.98 -21.71 10.79
CA PHE A 253 0.96 -21.22 9.85
C PHE A 253 1.16 -21.73 8.42
N LEU A 254 2.40 -22.07 8.04
CA LEU A 254 2.71 -22.56 6.71
C LEU A 254 2.03 -23.91 6.40
N LYS A 255 1.60 -24.66 7.43
CA LYS A 255 0.76 -25.86 7.27
C LYS A 255 -0.61 -25.56 6.69
N ASP A 256 -1.13 -24.36 6.88
CA ASP A 256 -2.40 -23.92 6.30
C ASP A 256 -2.20 -23.15 5.00
N ILE A 257 -1.14 -22.35 4.90
CA ILE A 257 -0.76 -21.67 3.64
C ILE A 257 -0.56 -22.68 2.51
N LYS A 258 0.09 -23.82 2.77
CA LYS A 258 0.30 -24.86 1.74
C LYS A 258 -1.00 -25.46 1.20
N LYS A 259 -2.12 -25.33 1.91
CA LYS A 259 -3.44 -25.83 1.48
C LYS A 259 -4.16 -24.85 0.56
N VAL A 260 -3.67 -23.61 0.40
CA VAL A 260 -4.28 -22.60 -0.48
C VAL A 260 -3.95 -22.93 -1.95
N PRO A 261 -4.91 -23.42 -2.75
CA PRO A 261 -4.61 -24.03 -4.05
C PRO A 261 -4.13 -23.02 -5.10
N THR A 262 -4.50 -21.75 -4.95
CA THR A 262 -4.20 -20.68 -5.92
C THR A 262 -2.94 -19.89 -5.59
N LEU A 263 -2.30 -20.15 -4.45
CA LEU A 263 -1.18 -19.34 -3.98
C LEU A 263 0.05 -19.55 -4.87
N LYS A 264 0.50 -18.49 -5.52
CA LYS A 264 1.64 -18.50 -6.45
C LYS A 264 2.86 -17.78 -5.91
N HIS A 265 2.63 -16.74 -5.09
CA HIS A 265 3.67 -15.86 -4.58
C HIS A 265 3.58 -15.80 -3.06
N LEU A 266 4.68 -16.17 -2.40
CA LEU A 266 4.82 -16.07 -0.96
C LEU A 266 6.08 -15.28 -0.62
N GLU A 267 5.93 -14.22 0.16
CA GLU A 267 7.02 -13.40 0.67
C GLU A 267 6.98 -13.38 2.19
N LEU A 268 8.09 -13.76 2.82
CA LEU A 268 8.26 -13.86 4.28
C LEU A 268 9.53 -13.10 4.66
N PHE A 269 9.43 -11.80 4.88
CA PHE A 269 10.62 -10.97 5.07
C PHE A 269 10.76 -10.55 6.53
N LYS A 270 11.88 -10.88 7.18
CA LYS A 270 12.12 -10.56 8.60
C LYS A 270 10.98 -11.08 9.51
N SER A 271 10.52 -12.28 9.22
CA SER A 271 9.64 -13.06 10.10
C SER A 271 10.49 -13.96 11.00
N GLU A 272 9.98 -14.34 12.17
CA GLU A 272 10.67 -15.18 13.16
C GLU A 272 10.73 -16.68 12.78
N ILE A 273 10.52 -16.99 11.50
CA ILE A 273 10.46 -18.36 10.99
C ILE A 273 11.87 -18.94 10.95
N ASN A 274 12.04 -20.12 11.56
CA ASN A 274 13.33 -20.79 11.56
C ASN A 274 13.52 -21.70 10.33
N VAL A 275 14.77 -22.06 10.08
CA VAL A 275 15.16 -22.89 8.93
C VAL A 275 14.57 -24.29 8.97
N GLU A 276 14.52 -24.91 10.14
CA GLU A 276 14.02 -26.27 10.28
C GLU A 276 12.54 -26.37 9.90
N GLU A 277 11.78 -25.33 10.19
CA GLU A 277 10.39 -25.21 9.77
C GLU A 277 10.30 -25.09 8.25
N LEU A 278 11.09 -24.20 7.63
CA LEU A 278 11.10 -24.03 6.19
C LEU A 278 11.52 -25.30 5.44
N GLN A 279 12.47 -26.08 5.98
CA GLN A 279 12.90 -27.36 5.43
C GLN A 279 11.76 -28.39 5.36
N LYS A 280 10.81 -28.30 6.29
CA LYS A 280 9.67 -29.23 6.37
C LYS A 280 8.53 -28.85 5.42
N ILE A 281 8.66 -27.73 4.70
CA ILE A 281 7.55 -27.15 3.95
C ILE A 281 7.79 -27.22 2.46
N TYR A 282 7.01 -28.10 1.83
CA TYR A 282 6.81 -28.13 0.40
C TYR A 282 5.48 -27.45 0.04
N ILE A 283 5.53 -26.42 -0.80
CA ILE A 283 4.34 -25.73 -1.33
C ILE A 283 4.37 -25.83 -2.86
N PRO A 284 3.85 -26.92 -3.45
CA PRO A 284 4.02 -27.25 -4.87
C PRO A 284 3.50 -26.18 -5.83
N GLN A 285 2.52 -25.40 -5.40
CA GLN A 285 1.86 -24.38 -6.21
C GLN A 285 2.61 -23.04 -6.29
N LEU A 286 3.64 -22.82 -5.46
CA LEU A 286 4.42 -21.59 -5.53
C LEU A 286 5.26 -21.53 -6.79
N THR A 287 5.23 -20.37 -7.44
CA THR A 287 6.09 -20.00 -8.57
C THR A 287 7.14 -18.96 -8.16
N SER A 288 6.90 -18.25 -7.06
CA SER A 288 7.84 -17.29 -6.47
C SER A 288 7.83 -17.44 -4.96
N PHE A 289 9.01 -17.60 -4.38
CA PHE A 289 9.19 -17.62 -2.94
C PHE A 289 10.32 -16.66 -2.55
N ARG A 290 10.01 -15.73 -1.66
CA ARG A 290 11.00 -14.81 -1.10
C ARG A 290 10.99 -14.97 0.40
N VAL A 291 12.14 -15.22 0.97
CA VAL A 291 12.26 -15.31 2.43
C VAL A 291 13.51 -14.59 2.91
N SER A 292 13.34 -13.84 3.98
CA SER A 292 14.43 -13.26 4.74
C SER A 292 14.39 -13.74 6.17
N LEU A 293 15.45 -14.44 6.56
CA LEU A 293 15.60 -15.04 7.88
C LEU A 293 16.18 -14.01 8.86
N SER A 294 15.70 -14.03 10.10
CA SER A 294 16.21 -13.19 11.19
C SER A 294 17.61 -13.63 11.63
N GLU A 295 18.36 -12.69 12.22
CA GLU A 295 19.74 -12.88 12.69
C GLU A 295 19.86 -13.86 13.88
N ASP A 296 18.82 -13.90 14.71
CA ASP A 296 18.74 -14.76 15.90
C ASP A 296 18.28 -16.19 15.57
N SER A 297 17.87 -16.42 14.32
CA SER A 297 17.62 -17.77 13.85
C SER A 297 18.97 -18.51 13.76
N PRO A 298 19.09 -19.78 14.19
CA PRO A 298 20.35 -20.55 14.26
C PRO A 298 21.05 -20.83 12.90
N VAL A 299 20.71 -20.05 11.87
CA VAL A 299 21.18 -20.07 10.47
C VAL A 299 22.62 -19.61 10.32
N SER A 300 23.28 -19.13 11.38
CA SER A 300 24.73 -18.90 11.36
C SER A 300 25.53 -20.18 11.02
N GLY A 301 24.88 -21.36 11.11
CA GLY A 301 25.43 -22.66 10.73
C GLY A 301 24.81 -23.33 9.49
N MET A 302 23.96 -22.67 8.69
CA MET A 302 23.46 -23.30 7.46
C MET A 302 24.60 -23.53 6.48
N ASN A 303 24.98 -24.80 6.29
CA ASN A 303 25.92 -25.17 5.24
C ASN A 303 25.19 -25.20 3.89
N SER A 304 25.95 -25.10 2.80
CA SER A 304 25.43 -25.11 1.43
C SER A 304 24.51 -26.30 1.13
N ILE A 305 24.69 -27.42 1.83
CA ILE A 305 23.92 -28.66 1.67
C ILE A 305 22.48 -28.49 2.20
N GLN A 306 22.30 -27.85 3.36
CA GLN A 306 20.97 -27.59 3.91
C GLN A 306 20.18 -26.61 3.03
N THR A 307 20.86 -25.60 2.47
CA THR A 307 20.26 -24.67 1.49
C THR A 307 19.89 -25.40 0.20
N GLN A 308 20.78 -26.27 -0.31
CA GLN A 308 20.51 -27.09 -1.50
C GLN A 308 19.37 -28.09 -1.28
N SER A 309 19.23 -28.67 -0.08
CA SER A 309 18.13 -29.57 0.27
C SER A 309 16.78 -28.85 0.25
N MET A 310 16.72 -27.63 0.82
CA MET A 310 15.53 -26.77 0.72
C MET A 310 15.19 -26.44 -0.75
N ILE A 311 16.20 -26.04 -1.52
CA ILE A 311 16.05 -25.72 -2.95
C ILE A 311 15.54 -26.94 -3.73
N LYS A 312 16.04 -28.14 -3.43
CA LYS A 312 15.65 -29.38 -4.11
C LYS A 312 14.18 -29.74 -3.90
N HIS A 313 13.55 -29.28 -2.82
CA HIS A 313 12.12 -29.45 -2.62
C HIS A 313 11.28 -28.36 -3.29
N MET A 314 11.88 -27.29 -3.84
CA MET A 314 11.17 -26.15 -4.43
C MET A 314 11.29 -26.10 -5.96
N ILE A 315 11.15 -27.26 -6.62
CA ILE A 315 11.43 -27.48 -8.05
C ILE A 315 10.56 -26.60 -8.99
N ASN A 316 9.42 -26.09 -8.52
CA ASN A 316 8.49 -25.29 -9.34
C ASN A 316 8.74 -23.76 -9.26
N LEU A 317 9.73 -23.30 -8.49
CA LEU A 317 9.99 -21.87 -8.36
C LEU A 317 10.70 -21.32 -9.59
N THR A 318 10.13 -20.27 -10.18
CA THR A 318 10.82 -19.40 -11.16
C THR A 318 11.71 -18.35 -10.47
N VAL A 319 11.36 -17.99 -9.23
CA VAL A 319 12.07 -17.01 -8.43
C VAL A 319 12.24 -17.55 -7.02
N LEU A 320 13.49 -17.67 -6.60
CA LEU A 320 13.87 -17.85 -5.20
C LEU A 320 14.78 -16.70 -4.77
N ASP A 321 14.31 -15.91 -3.80
CA ASP A 321 15.10 -14.87 -3.15
C ASP A 321 15.34 -15.25 -1.69
N LEU A 322 16.58 -15.61 -1.39
CA LEU A 322 17.04 -15.90 -0.03
C LEU A 322 17.94 -14.75 0.44
N THR A 323 17.44 -13.99 1.40
CA THR A 323 18.20 -12.91 2.05
C THR A 323 18.49 -13.27 3.50
N ILE A 324 19.78 -13.44 3.84
CA ILE A 324 20.22 -13.65 5.23
C ILE A 324 20.75 -12.32 5.78
N TYR A 325 20.16 -11.84 6.86
CA TYR A 325 20.69 -10.70 7.60
C TYR A 325 21.78 -11.18 8.57
N LYS A 326 22.92 -10.47 8.64
CA LYS A 326 23.98 -10.65 9.62
C LYS A 326 24.28 -9.29 10.23
N ALA A 327 24.22 -9.19 11.57
CA ALA A 327 24.22 -7.93 12.32
C ALA A 327 25.45 -7.06 12.08
N CYS A 328 26.59 -7.65 11.67
CA CYS A 328 27.84 -6.90 11.61
C CYS A 328 28.57 -6.86 10.27
N ILE A 329 28.46 -7.82 9.35
CA ILE A 329 29.31 -7.80 8.13
C ILE A 329 28.58 -8.48 6.95
N LYS A 330 28.25 -7.67 5.93
CA LYS A 330 27.79 -8.03 4.56
C LYS A 330 26.43 -8.74 4.44
N ARG A 331 25.51 -8.12 3.69
CA ARG A 331 24.33 -8.80 3.12
C ARG A 331 24.82 -9.83 2.11
N GLN A 332 24.35 -11.08 2.23
CA GLN A 332 24.49 -12.07 1.18
C GLN A 332 23.13 -12.23 0.50
N PHE A 333 23.07 -11.87 -0.78
CA PHE A 333 21.90 -12.06 -1.62
C PHE A 333 22.12 -13.30 -2.47
N TRP A 334 21.18 -14.24 -2.39
CA TRP A 334 21.12 -15.37 -3.30
C TRP A 334 19.80 -15.25 -4.07
N THR A 335 19.87 -14.67 -5.27
CA THR A 335 18.77 -14.75 -6.22
C THR A 335 19.07 -15.90 -7.17
N ILE A 336 18.25 -16.95 -7.11
CA ILE A 336 18.34 -18.07 -8.04
C ILE A 336 17.14 -17.95 -8.97
N GLN A 337 17.42 -17.71 -10.26
CA GLN A 337 16.46 -17.87 -11.34
C GLN A 337 16.70 -19.26 -11.93
N PHE A 338 15.65 -20.08 -11.97
CA PHE A 338 15.70 -21.46 -12.46
C PHE A 338 15.38 -21.54 -13.95
#